data_AF-N1PZZ7-F1
#
_entry.id   AF-N1PZZ7-F1
#
_cell.length_a   1.000
_cell.length_b   1.000
_cell.length_c   1.000
_cell.angle_alpha   90.00
_cell.angle_beta   90.00
_cell.angle_gamma   90.00
#
_symmetry.space_group_name_H-M   'P 1'
#
loop_
_entity.id
_entity.type
_entity.pdbx_description
1 polymer ?
#
loop_
_entity_poly.entity_id
_entity_poly.type
_entity_poly.pdbx_seq_one_letter_code
_entity_poly.pdbx_strand_id
1 'polypeptide(L)' 'HRAVSGVVNEMLLGNDPSHSGYARNIPHMTNVFREHMIQPIVGIDHLIGATSAMELSCMHPWRFTSFGLLNPLLGREAIA' A
#
# COMPACT_ATOMS: atom_id res chain seq x y z
N HIS A 1 -0.31 -4.09 -18.52
CA HIS A 1 -1.48 -4.87 -18.05
C HIS A 1 -1.92 -4.28 -16.71
N ARG A 2 -3.15 -3.77 -16.59
CA ARG A 2 -3.65 -3.15 -15.34
C ARG A 2 -4.35 -4.19 -14.47
N ALA A 3 -4.40 -3.97 -13.16
CA ALA A 3 -5.20 -4.79 -12.26
C ALA A 3 -6.70 -4.62 -12.55
N VAL A 4 -7.51 -5.63 -12.22
CA VAL A 4 -8.96 -5.63 -12.47
C VAL A 4 -9.65 -4.41 -11.85
N SER A 5 -9.25 -4.01 -10.64
CA SER A 5 -9.76 -2.81 -9.99
C SER A 5 -9.45 -1.53 -10.77
N GLY A 6 -8.32 -1.47 -11.47
CA GLY A 6 -7.96 -0.34 -12.32
C GLY A 6 -8.73 -0.31 -13.65
N VAL A 7 -9.07 -1.47 -14.19
CA VAL A 7 -9.90 -1.56 -15.41
C VAL A 7 -11.35 -1.15 -15.13
N VAL A 8 -11.93 -1.67 -14.04
CA VAL A 8 -13.33 -1.37 -13.67
C VAL A 8 -13.51 0.11 -13.32
N ASN A 9 -12.49 0.76 -12.75
CA ASN A 9 -12.55 2.16 -12.35
C ASN A 9 -11.86 3.11 -13.34
N GLU A 10 -11.65 2.72 -14.59
CA GLU A 10 -10.81 3.48 -15.53
C GLU A 10 -11.25 4.95 -15.69
N MET A 11 -12.56 5.22 -15.70
CA MET A 11 -13.10 6.59 -15.79
C MET A 11 -12.98 7.42 -14.49
N LEU A 12 -12.63 6.77 -13.37
CA LEU A 12 -12.50 7.38 -12.05
C LEU A 12 -11.04 7.47 -11.57
N LEU A 13 -10.10 6.85 -12.29
CA LEU A 13 -8.68 6.88 -11.94
C LEU A 13 -8.10 8.28 -12.16
N GLY A 14 -7.40 8.79 -11.14
CA GLY A 14 -6.58 9.98 -11.27
C GLY A 14 -5.28 9.72 -12.04
N ASN A 15 -4.67 10.78 -12.56
CA ASN A 15 -3.43 10.74 -13.35
C ASN A 15 -2.14 10.85 -12.51
N ASP A 16 -2.20 10.64 -11.19
CA ASP A 16 -1.03 10.73 -10.32
C ASP A 16 -0.50 9.33 -9.96
N PRO A 17 0.54 8.84 -10.65
CA PRO A 17 1.22 7.61 -10.28
C PRO A 17 2.14 7.88 -9.09
N SER A 18 1.58 7.96 -7.88
CA SER A 18 2.36 8.15 -6.65
C SER A 18 2.31 6.93 -5.72
N HIS A 19 3.48 6.53 -5.22
CA HIS A 19 3.60 5.51 -4.17
C HIS A 19 2.80 5.90 -2.91
N SER A 20 2.73 7.20 -2.62
CA SER A 20 1.90 7.74 -1.55
C SER A 20 0.41 7.40 -1.71
N GLY A 21 -0.10 7.39 -2.95
CA GLY A 21 -1.47 6.99 -3.25
C GLY A 21 -1.72 5.53 -2.90
N TYR A 22 -0.78 4.66 -3.26
CA TYR A 22 -0.84 3.24 -2.91
C TYR A 22 -0.72 3.01 -1.38
N ALA A 23 0.21 3.69 -0.73
CA ALA A 23 0.41 3.62 0.72
C ALA A 23 -0.85 4.05 1.52
N ARG A 24 -1.64 5.02 1.02
CA ARG A 24 -2.92 5.43 1.63
C ARG A 24 -4.07 4.42 1.43
N ASN A 25 -4.04 3.66 0.34
CA ASN A 25 -5.11 2.70 0.04
C ASN A 25 -5.09 1.49 0.99
N ILE A 26 -3.91 1.02 1.38
CA ILE A 26 -3.75 -0.13 2.29
C ILE A 26 -4.45 0.06 3.65
N PRO A 27 -4.22 1.14 4.42
CA PRO A 27 -4.93 1.36 5.67
C PRO A 27 -6.42 1.66 5.43
N HIS A 28 -6.80 2.24 4.28
CA HIS A 28 -8.22 2.38 3.97
C HIS A 28 -8.90 1.00 3.85
N MET A 29 -8.27 0.07 3.14
CA MET A 29 -8.75 -1.31 3.01
C MET A 29 -8.90 -2.02 4.36
N THR A 30 -7.91 -1.90 5.26
CA THR A 30 -8.03 -2.51 6.59
C THR A 30 -9.17 -1.91 7.41
N ASN A 31 -9.56 -0.65 7.15
CA ASN A 31 -10.73 -0.04 7.77
C ASN A 31 -12.04 -0.55 7.16
N VAL A 32 -12.13 -0.62 5.83
CA VAL A 32 -13.32 -1.12 5.10
C VAL A 32 -13.64 -2.55 5.53
N PHE A 33 -12.60 -3.38 5.67
CA PHE A 33 -12.73 -4.79 6.06
C PHE A 33 -12.42 -5.03 7.54
N ARG A 34 -12.52 -4.01 8.40
CA ARG A 34 -12.17 -4.11 9.84
C ARG A 34 -12.88 -5.23 10.59
N GLU A 35 -14.09 -5.59 10.17
CA GLU A 35 -14.88 -6.67 10.76
C GLU A 35 -14.32 -8.06 10.41
N HIS A 36 -13.53 -8.15 9.34
CA HIS A 36 -12.89 -9.37 8.85
C HIS A 36 -11.37 -9.40 9.08
N MET A 37 -10.78 -8.27 9.49
CA MET A 37 -9.34 -8.12 9.71
C MET A 37 -9.07 -7.81 11.19
N ILE A 38 -9.17 -8.84 12.01
CA ILE A 38 -8.95 -8.75 13.46
C ILE A 38 -7.45 -8.64 13.74
N GLN A 39 -7.09 -7.74 14.66
CA GLN A 39 -5.71 -7.53 15.09
C GLN A 39 -5.13 -8.78 15.79
N PRO A 40 -3.82 -9.05 15.68
CA PRO A 40 -2.79 -8.22 15.04
C PRO A 40 -2.74 -8.37 13.50
N ILE A 41 -2.56 -7.26 12.78
CA ILE A 41 -2.36 -7.26 11.32
C ILE A 41 -0.87 -7.17 10.99
N VAL A 42 -0.37 -8.11 10.18
CA VAL A 42 1.01 -8.13 9.69
C VAL A 42 1.01 -7.94 8.17
N GLY A 43 1.76 -6.96 7.68
CA GLY A 43 1.96 -6.73 6.24
C GLY A 43 3.17 -7.51 5.71
N ILE A 44 3.10 -8.02 4.48
CA ILE A 44 4.25 -8.58 3.77
C ILE A 44 4.26 -7.98 2.39
N ASP A 45 5.35 -7.31 2.04
CA ASP A 45 5.43 -6.50 0.84
C ASP A 45 6.78 -6.71 0.13
N HIS A 46 6.78 -6.57 -1.20
CA HIS A 46 7.96 -6.80 -2.04
C HIS A 46 8.19 -5.63 -3.01
N LEU A 47 9.46 -5.34 -3.33
CA LEU A 47 9.87 -4.29 -4.27
C LEU A 47 9.21 -2.93 -3.96
N ILE A 48 8.48 -2.39 -4.93
CA ILE A 48 7.78 -1.11 -4.83
C ILE A 48 6.68 -1.14 -3.77
N GLY A 49 6.05 -2.30 -3.56
CA GLY A 49 5.09 -2.50 -2.48
C GLY A 49 5.75 -2.32 -1.11
N ALA A 50 6.98 -2.81 -0.95
CA ALA A 50 7.71 -2.68 0.31
C ALA A 50 8.09 -1.22 0.60
N THR A 51 8.43 -0.43 -0.42
CA THR A 51 8.64 1.02 -0.30
C THR A 51 7.39 1.74 0.17
N SER A 52 6.23 1.36 -0.37
CA SER A 52 4.94 1.94 0.04
C SER A 52 4.54 1.52 1.46
N ALA A 53 4.89 0.31 1.89
CA ALA A 53 4.68 -0.17 3.24
C ALA A 53 5.55 0.58 4.27
N MET A 54 6.77 0.99 3.89
CA MET A 54 7.60 1.89 4.71
C MET A 54 6.93 3.26 4.89
N GLU A 55 6.43 3.86 3.79
CA GLU A 55 5.71 5.13 3.86
C GLU A 55 4.46 5.03 4.74
N LEU A 56 3.70 3.94 4.61
CA LEU A 56 2.56 3.62 5.45
C LEU A 56 2.93 3.52 6.94
N SER A 57 4.05 2.87 7.25
CA SER A 57 4.54 2.73 8.62
C SER A 57 4.83 4.10 9.25
N CYS A 58 5.28 5.07 8.47
CA CYS A 58 5.48 6.45 8.91
C CYS A 58 4.15 7.22 9.09
N MET A 59 3.16 6.98 8.22
CA MET A 59 1.86 7.66 8.28
C MET A 59 0.94 7.15 9.42
N HIS A 60 0.90 5.83 9.64
CA HIS A 60 -0.01 5.20 10.60
C HIS A 60 0.66 4.07 11.39
N PRO A 61 1.54 4.41 12.35
CA PRO A 61 2.39 3.43 13.05
C PRO A 61 1.62 2.42 13.93
N TRP A 62 0.35 2.68 14.25
CA TRP A 62 -0.43 1.86 15.19
C TRP A 62 -1.34 0.80 14.54
N ARG A 63 -1.53 0.82 13.21
CA ARG A 63 -2.49 -0.08 12.54
C ARG A 63 -1.94 -1.45 12.18
N PHE A 64 -0.64 -1.55 12.05
CA PHE A 64 0.07 -2.77 11.69
C PHE A 64 1.04 -3.12 12.81
N THR A 65 1.04 -4.39 13.19
CA THR A 65 1.91 -4.89 14.25
C THR A 65 3.33 -5.10 13.75
N SER A 66 3.49 -5.50 12.48
CA SER A 66 4.79 -5.72 11.86
C SER A 66 4.68 -5.69 10.33
N PHE A 67 5.82 -5.47 9.67
CA PHE A 67 5.99 -5.56 8.21
C PHE A 67 7.17 -6.47 7.85
N GLY A 68 6.93 -7.46 6.98
CA GLY A 68 7.97 -8.22 6.30
C GLY A 68 8.29 -7.61 4.94
N LEU A 69 9.42 -6.90 4.83
CA LEU A 69 9.80 -6.19 3.61
C LEU A 69 10.84 -6.99 2.82
N LEU A 70 10.50 -7.37 1.58
CA LEU A 70 11.36 -8.14 0.70
C LEU A 70 11.91 -7.25 -0.42
N ASN A 71 13.22 -7.02 -0.44
CA ASN A 71 13.92 -6.20 -1.45
C ASN A 71 13.25 -4.82 -1.71
N PRO A 72 13.05 -3.97 -0.69
CA PRO A 72 12.44 -2.66 -0.90
C PRO A 72 13.27 -1.83 -1.88
N LEU A 73 12.59 -1.24 -2.86
CA LEU A 73 13.23 -0.32 -3.81
C LEU A 73 13.32 1.07 -3.16
N LEU A 74 14.53 1.56 -2.92
CA LEU A 74 14.74 2.83 -2.19
C LEU A 74 15.36 3.90 -3.10
N GLY A 75 15.13 5.16 -2.75
CA GLY A 75 15.75 6.31 -3.42
C GLY A 75 15.07 6.69 -4.73
N ARG A 76 15.82 7.38 -5.61
CA ARG A 76 15.32 7.92 -6.89
C ARG A 76 14.81 6.84 -7.85
N GLU A 77 15.26 5.60 -7.68
CA GLU A 77 14.81 4.41 -8.41
C GLU A 77 13.33 4.09 -8.15
N ALA A 78 12.80 4.50 -6.99
CA ALA A 78 11.40 4.31 -6.60
C ALA A 78 10.52 5.52 -6.97
N ILE A 79 10.82 6.26 -8.03
CA ILE A 79 10.02 7.42 -8.48
C ILE A 79 9.76 7.36 -9.99
N ALA A 80 9.51 6.15 -10.50
CA ALA A 80 9.27 5.87 -11.92
C ALA A 80 7.78 5.61 -12.20
#